data_AF-A0A2D9KXR8-F1
#
_entry.id   AF-A0A2D9KXR8-F1
#
_cell.length_a   1.000
_cell.length_b   1.000
_cell.length_c   1.000
_cell.angle_alpha   90.00
_cell.angle_beta   90.00
_cell.angle_gamma   90.00
#
_symmetry.space_group_name_H-M   'P 1'
#
loop_
_entity.id
_entity.type
_entity.pdbx_description
1 polymer ?
#
loop_
_entity_poly.entity_id
_entity_poly.type
_entity_poly.pdbx_seq_one_letter_code
_entity_poly.pdbx_strand_id
1 'polypeptide(L)'
;MPWGPMLISFAVGVFVMFLLHLKENVPADQQQAKTTQQQPKKSSVEPTFDFYTLLPETEVVVEKPKTIANQPQKPIVSSPPEEISAAPEQTQQAAAEPPADAVSYMIQVGSFKKLEDADGFRARLAFLGIESKVQTVTIDNTDTWHRVQVGPVVGRSKADALQKQLRDNNIDSLLLRAKHG
;
A
#
# COMPACT_ATOMS: atom_id res chain seq x y z
N MET A 1 29.83 41.78 47.30
CA MET A 1 29.85 42.34 45.93
C MET A 1 28.77 41.63 45.12
N PRO A 2 27.68 42.28 44.69
CA PRO A 2 26.60 41.58 44.00
C PRO A 2 26.89 41.48 42.49
N TRP A 3 27.35 40.32 42.02
CA TRP A 3 27.50 40.00 40.59
C TRP A 3 26.16 39.56 39.92
N GLY A 4 25.02 39.78 40.59
CA GLY A 4 23.69 39.39 40.09
C GLY A 4 23.27 40.03 38.76
N PRO A 5 23.39 41.36 38.55
CA PRO A 5 22.87 41.98 37.33
C PRO A 5 23.73 41.69 36.08
N MET A 6 24.99 41.32 36.25
CA MET A 6 25.92 41.10 35.13
C MET A 6 25.59 39.83 34.33
N LEU A 7 25.09 38.79 34.99
CA LEU A 7 24.68 37.54 34.33
C LEU A 7 23.41 37.72 33.49
N ILE A 8 22.50 38.60 33.92
CA ILE A 8 21.24 38.86 33.21
C ILE A 8 21.53 39.59 31.89
N SER A 9 22.41 40.60 31.91
CA SER A 9 22.82 41.31 30.69
C SER A 9 23.54 40.40 29.69
N PHE A 10 24.36 39.45 30.18
CA PHE A 10 25.03 38.48 29.31
C PHE A 10 24.03 37.50 28.65
N ALA A 11 23.06 36.99 29.42
CA ALA A 11 22.02 36.10 28.90
C ALA A 11 21.17 36.76 27.81
N VAL A 12 20.80 38.04 27.99
CA VAL A 12 20.05 38.81 26.99
C VAL A 12 20.88 39.02 25.70
N GLY A 13 22.17 39.31 25.82
CA GLY A 13 23.06 39.47 24.66
C GLY A 13 23.21 38.18 23.85
N VAL A 14 23.42 37.04 24.52
CA VAL A 14 23.47 35.73 23.86
C VAL A 14 22.14 35.39 23.19
N PHE A 15 21.01 35.71 23.83
CA PHE A 15 19.69 35.45 23.27
C PHE A 15 19.39 36.29 22.02
N VAL A 16 19.77 37.58 22.01
CA VAL A 16 19.63 38.44 20.82
C VAL A 16 20.54 37.97 19.69
N MET A 17 21.79 37.58 19.99
CA MET A 17 22.70 37.01 19.00
C MET A 17 22.17 35.68 18.45
N PHE A 18 21.56 34.84 19.29
CA PHE A 18 20.89 33.60 18.88
C PHE A 18 19.66 33.84 17.99
N LEU A 19 18.86 34.88 18.24
CA LEU A 19 17.75 35.25 17.34
C LEU A 19 18.24 35.75 15.97
N LEU A 20 19.34 36.50 15.93
CA LEU A 20 19.98 36.87 14.66
C LEU A 20 20.57 35.64 13.96
N HIS A 21 21.17 34.72 14.71
CA HIS A 21 21.71 33.48 14.18
C HIS A 21 20.62 32.57 13.61
N LEU A 22 19.45 32.47 14.26
CA LEU A 22 18.30 31.76 13.71
C LEU A 22 17.81 32.39 12.40
N LYS A 23 17.78 33.72 12.29
CA LYS A 23 17.38 34.41 11.05
C LYS A 23 18.33 34.13 9.88
N GLU A 24 19.62 33.93 10.13
CA GLU A 24 20.62 33.62 9.10
C GLU A 24 20.74 32.12 8.79
N ASN A 25 20.49 31.26 9.78
CA ASN A 25 20.66 29.79 9.68
C ASN A 25 19.33 29.01 9.61
N VAL A 26 18.20 29.61 9.19
CA VAL A 26 17.04 28.82 8.75
C VAL A 26 17.39 28.18 7.40
N PRO A 27 17.56 26.85 7.27
CA PRO A 27 17.55 26.23 5.96
C PRO A 27 16.18 26.54 5.34
N ALA A 28 16.18 27.34 4.28
CA ALA A 28 14.99 27.60 3.50
C ALA A 28 14.43 26.26 3.04
N ASP A 29 13.34 25.82 3.67
CA ASP A 29 12.44 24.84 3.12
C ASP A 29 11.91 25.45 1.82
N GLN A 30 12.51 25.06 0.68
CA GLN A 30 11.99 25.43 -0.63
C GLN A 30 10.70 24.65 -0.86
N GLN A 31 9.61 25.17 -0.30
CA GLN A 31 8.27 24.80 -0.71
C GLN A 31 7.28 25.91 -0.33
N GLN A 32 7.10 26.87 -1.26
CA GLN A 32 5.76 27.28 -1.71
C GLN A 32 5.78 28.16 -2.98
N ALA A 33 5.27 27.56 -4.05
CA ALA A 33 4.21 28.08 -4.92
C ALA A 33 4.30 29.48 -5.58
N LYS A 34 4.14 29.43 -6.91
CA LYS A 34 3.21 30.24 -7.76
C LYS A 34 3.86 31.25 -8.72
N THR A 35 4.09 30.80 -9.95
CA THR A 35 3.92 31.63 -11.15
C THR A 35 2.81 31.01 -12.00
N THR A 36 1.65 31.67 -11.98
CA THR A 36 0.62 31.53 -13.02
C THR A 36 0.83 32.65 -14.02
N GLN A 37 1.05 32.34 -15.29
CA GLN A 37 0.52 33.10 -16.43
C GLN A 37 0.67 32.34 -17.76
N GLN A 38 -0.50 31.95 -18.31
CA GLN A 38 -0.92 31.92 -19.74
C GLN A 38 -0.11 31.03 -20.71
N GLN A 39 -0.70 30.12 -21.49
CA GLN A 39 -1.83 30.29 -22.43
C GLN A 39 -2.30 28.91 -22.96
N PRO A 40 -3.58 28.70 -23.31
CA PRO A 40 -4.09 27.42 -23.77
C PRO A 40 -3.78 27.24 -25.26
N LYS A 41 -3.00 26.20 -25.60
CA LYS A 41 -2.98 25.65 -26.96
C LYS A 41 -3.43 24.20 -26.92
N LYS A 42 -4.55 24.00 -27.60
CA LYS A 42 -5.12 22.72 -27.99
C LYS A 42 -4.05 21.84 -28.64
N SER A 43 -3.85 20.66 -28.08
CA SER A 43 -3.58 19.44 -28.84
C SER A 43 -4.09 18.30 -28.00
N SER A 44 -5.39 18.00 -28.12
CA SER A 44 -5.94 16.71 -27.73
C SER A 44 -5.27 15.66 -28.62
N VAL A 45 -4.28 14.97 -28.08
CA VAL A 45 -3.99 13.62 -28.52
C VAL A 45 -4.41 12.76 -27.34
N GLU A 46 -5.71 12.44 -27.31
CA GLU A 46 -6.17 11.28 -26.56
C GLU A 46 -5.50 10.06 -27.20
N PRO A 47 -4.76 9.23 -26.45
CA PRO A 47 -4.42 7.92 -26.96
C PRO A 47 -5.73 7.11 -27.00
N THR A 48 -6.41 7.11 -28.15
CA THR A 48 -7.44 6.11 -28.42
C THR A 48 -6.75 4.77 -28.36
N PHE A 49 -7.13 4.00 -27.34
CA PHE A 49 -6.67 2.66 -27.09
C PHE A 49 -7.44 1.73 -28.03
N ASP A 50 -6.85 1.35 -29.16
CA ASP A 50 -7.37 0.30 -30.04
C ASP A 50 -7.17 -1.06 -29.36
N PHE A 51 -8.10 -1.45 -28.48
CA PHE A 51 -7.99 -2.67 -27.67
C PHE A 51 -9.02 -3.76 -27.98
N TYR A 52 -9.84 -3.58 -29.01
CA TYR A 52 -10.84 -4.58 -29.41
C TYR A 52 -10.90 -4.78 -30.91
N THR A 53 -9.75 -4.98 -31.54
CA THR A 53 -9.71 -5.64 -32.83
C THR A 53 -8.89 -6.92 -32.72
N LEU A 54 -9.62 -8.03 -32.85
CA LEU A 54 -9.12 -9.39 -33.10
C LEU A 54 -8.64 -10.17 -31.86
N LEU A 55 -9.59 -10.60 -31.03
CA LEU A 55 -9.54 -11.99 -30.59
C LEU A 55 -10.27 -12.81 -31.66
N PRO A 56 -9.57 -13.49 -32.60
CA PRO A 56 -10.24 -14.56 -33.33
C PRO A 56 -10.74 -15.56 -32.31
N GLU A 57 -12.06 -15.71 -32.23
CA GLU A 57 -12.70 -16.87 -31.63
C GLU A 57 -12.09 -18.11 -32.27
N THR A 58 -11.16 -18.76 -31.55
CA THR A 58 -10.78 -20.13 -31.86
C THR A 58 -11.84 -21.00 -31.22
N GLU A 59 -12.95 -21.14 -31.93
CA GLU A 59 -13.91 -22.23 -31.75
C GLU A 59 -13.12 -23.55 -31.83
N VAL A 60 -12.79 -24.12 -30.68
CA VAL A 60 -12.35 -25.51 -30.61
C VAL A 60 -13.60 -26.35 -30.73
N VAL A 61 -13.86 -26.80 -31.97
CA VAL A 61 -14.84 -27.84 -32.28
C VAL A 61 -14.46 -29.09 -31.48
N VAL A 62 -15.19 -29.35 -30.39
CA VAL A 62 -15.17 -30.67 -29.77
C VAL A 62 -15.96 -31.59 -30.69
N GLU A 63 -15.21 -32.34 -31.50
CA GLU A 63 -15.72 -33.43 -32.30
C GLU A 63 -16.53 -34.38 -31.40
N LYS A 64 -17.76 -34.65 -31.82
CA LYS A 64 -18.65 -35.63 -31.22
C LYS A 64 -18.27 -37.01 -31.78
N PRO A 65 -17.71 -37.96 -31.02
CA PRO A 65 -17.78 -39.35 -31.41
C PRO A 65 -19.15 -39.91 -30.99
N LYS A 66 -20.03 -40.06 -31.98
CA LYS A 66 -21.02 -41.15 -31.98
C LYS A 66 -20.26 -42.46 -31.95
N THR A 67 -20.48 -43.31 -30.96
CA THR A 67 -20.56 -44.77 -31.16
C THR A 67 -21.53 -45.37 -30.14
N ILE A 68 -22.35 -46.27 -30.68
CA ILE A 68 -23.55 -46.89 -30.16
C ILE A 68 -23.18 -48.21 -29.44
N ALA A 69 -24.07 -48.65 -28.54
CA ALA A 69 -24.31 -50.04 -28.11
C ALA A 69 -23.52 -50.59 -26.90
N ASN A 70 -24.14 -50.56 -25.70
CA ASN A 70 -24.84 -51.75 -25.17
C ASN A 70 -25.63 -51.42 -23.87
N GLN A 71 -26.95 -51.60 -23.93
CA GLN A 71 -27.91 -51.77 -22.82
C GLN A 71 -28.11 -53.29 -22.59
N PRO A 72 -28.58 -53.82 -21.43
CA PRO A 72 -29.85 -53.49 -20.74
C PRO A 72 -29.78 -53.40 -19.17
N GLN A 73 -30.40 -52.41 -18.52
CA GLN A 73 -31.75 -52.36 -17.89
C GLN A 73 -31.99 -53.42 -16.76
N LYS A 74 -31.91 -53.03 -15.47
CA LYS A 74 -32.96 -52.54 -14.51
C LYS A 74 -33.79 -53.68 -13.84
N PRO A 75 -34.24 -53.55 -12.56
CA PRO A 75 -35.24 -52.55 -12.08
C PRO A 75 -34.85 -51.88 -10.74
N ILE A 76 -35.07 -50.57 -10.52
CA ILE A 76 -36.31 -49.86 -10.09
C ILE A 76 -36.88 -50.37 -8.76
N VAL A 77 -36.98 -49.44 -7.79
CA VAL A 77 -38.05 -49.15 -6.78
C VAL A 77 -37.33 -48.30 -5.71
N SER A 78 -37.68 -47.07 -5.31
CA SER A 78 -38.86 -46.21 -5.39
C SER A 78 -38.44 -44.88 -4.69
N SER A 79 -38.25 -43.75 -5.37
CA SER A 79 -39.26 -42.71 -5.70
C SER A 79 -39.40 -41.62 -4.57
N PRO A 80 -39.95 -40.41 -4.82
CA PRO A 80 -39.28 -39.20 -5.37
C PRO A 80 -39.71 -37.86 -4.65
N PRO A 81 -40.01 -36.70 -5.29
CA PRO A 81 -39.16 -35.50 -5.48
C PRO A 81 -39.79 -34.14 -5.04
N GLU A 82 -39.00 -33.14 -4.63
CA GLU A 82 -39.39 -31.71 -4.56
C GLU A 82 -38.10 -30.87 -4.66
N GLU A 83 -38.01 -29.70 -5.30
CA GLU A 83 -38.70 -29.07 -6.42
C GLU A 83 -37.72 -27.96 -6.85
N ILE A 84 -37.53 -27.78 -8.15
CA ILE A 84 -36.67 -26.74 -8.70
C ILE A 84 -37.48 -25.45 -8.69
N SER A 85 -36.98 -24.40 -8.03
CA SER A 85 -37.41 -23.03 -8.31
C SER A 85 -36.19 -22.24 -8.75
N ALA A 86 -36.16 -21.92 -10.04
CA ALA A 86 -35.14 -21.10 -10.68
C ALA A 86 -35.56 -19.62 -10.73
N ALA A 87 -34.52 -18.77 -10.78
CA ALA A 87 -34.41 -17.43 -11.40
C ALA A 87 -34.46 -16.18 -10.48
N PRO A 88 -33.72 -15.07 -10.79
CA PRO A 88 -32.54 -14.93 -11.66
C PRO A 88 -31.38 -14.07 -11.07
N GLU A 89 -30.20 -14.20 -11.68
CA GLU A 89 -29.13 -13.19 -11.88
C GLU A 89 -28.84 -12.12 -10.80
N GLN A 90 -27.66 -12.24 -10.18
CA GLN A 90 -26.66 -11.17 -10.22
C GLN A 90 -25.26 -11.78 -10.29
N THR A 91 -24.73 -11.83 -11.50
CA THR A 91 -23.33 -12.04 -11.84
C THR A 91 -22.50 -10.89 -11.25
N GLN A 92 -21.96 -11.08 -10.04
CA GLN A 92 -20.74 -10.39 -9.66
C GLN A 92 -19.59 -11.33 -10.00
N GLN A 93 -18.85 -10.96 -11.05
CA GLN A 93 -17.53 -11.49 -11.35
C GLN A 93 -16.65 -11.32 -10.11
N ALA A 94 -16.65 -12.32 -9.23
CA ALA A 94 -15.53 -12.58 -8.37
C ALA A 94 -14.40 -13.02 -9.31
N ALA A 95 -13.56 -12.06 -9.71
CA ALA A 95 -12.18 -12.38 -10.06
C ALA A 95 -11.70 -13.31 -8.94
N ALA A 96 -11.34 -14.54 -9.29
CA ALA A 96 -10.84 -15.52 -8.35
C ALA A 96 -9.59 -14.92 -7.71
N GLU A 97 -9.77 -14.23 -6.58
CA GLU A 97 -8.69 -13.89 -5.69
C GLU A 97 -8.05 -15.23 -5.31
N PRO A 98 -6.72 -15.35 -5.43
CA PRO A 98 -6.04 -16.49 -4.83
C PRO A 98 -6.52 -16.58 -3.38
N PRO A 99 -6.73 -17.80 -2.83
CA PRO A 99 -7.30 -17.99 -1.50
C PRO A 99 -6.65 -17.01 -0.54
N ALA A 100 -7.47 -16.20 0.17
CA ALA A 100 -7.02 -15.08 0.98
C ALA A 100 -5.93 -15.47 2.01
N ASP A 101 -5.84 -16.76 2.33
CA ASP A 101 -4.87 -17.38 3.23
C ASP A 101 -3.47 -17.62 2.62
N ALA A 102 -3.28 -17.41 1.32
CA ALA A 102 -1.98 -17.55 0.64
C ALA A 102 -1.30 -16.22 0.30
N VAL A 103 -2.00 -15.10 0.50
CA VAL A 103 -1.48 -13.76 0.16
C VAL A 103 -0.78 -13.16 1.37
N SER A 104 0.50 -12.84 1.20
CA SER A 104 1.30 -12.12 2.20
C SER A 104 1.26 -10.61 1.95
N TYR A 105 1.21 -9.84 3.03
CA TYR A 105 1.16 -8.39 3.03
C TYR A 105 2.33 -7.83 3.85
N MET A 106 2.90 -6.72 3.44
CA MET A 106 3.83 -5.93 4.24
C MET A 106 3.18 -4.59 4.57
N ILE A 107 3.53 -3.99 5.70
CA ILE A 107 3.00 -2.68 6.07
C ILE A 107 4.19 -1.72 6.24
N GLN A 108 4.30 -0.71 5.38
CA GLN A 108 5.30 0.34 5.52
C GLN A 108 4.76 1.44 6.42
N VAL A 109 5.50 1.77 7.47
CA VAL A 109 5.07 2.73 8.51
C VAL A 109 5.88 4.03 8.50
N GLY A 110 6.96 4.09 7.73
CA GLY A 110 7.75 5.31 7.57
C GLY A 110 8.94 5.12 6.64
N SER A 111 9.50 6.25 6.19
CA SER A 111 10.78 6.32 5.46
C SER A 111 11.57 7.52 5.98
N PHE A 112 12.79 7.29 6.44
CA PHE A 112 13.62 8.30 7.08
C PHE A 112 14.93 8.48 6.31
N LYS A 113 15.51 9.69 6.36
CA LYS A 113 16.85 9.94 5.78
C LYS A 113 17.98 9.49 6.68
N LYS A 114 17.76 9.45 7.99
CA LYS A 114 18.73 9.03 9.00
C LYS A 114 18.41 7.62 9.48
N LEU A 115 19.46 6.83 9.72
CA LEU A 115 19.32 5.48 10.21
C LEU A 115 18.82 5.48 11.67
N GLU A 116 19.28 6.46 12.47
CA GLU A 116 18.94 6.58 13.89
C GLU A 116 17.45 6.88 14.09
N ASP A 117 16.87 7.74 13.24
CA ASP A 117 15.44 8.06 13.27
C ASP A 117 14.59 6.82 12.93
N ALA A 118 15.02 6.05 11.93
CA ALA A 118 14.36 4.80 11.55
C ALA A 118 14.46 3.74 12.66
N ASP A 119 15.62 3.64 13.32
CA ASP A 119 15.82 2.69 14.41
C ASP A 119 15.03 3.08 15.66
N GLY A 120 15.00 4.37 16.01
CA GLY A 120 14.15 4.89 17.07
C GLY A 120 12.67 4.60 16.81
N PHE A 121 12.22 4.73 15.56
CA PHE A 121 10.85 4.39 15.18
C PHE A 121 10.57 2.87 15.28
N ARG A 122 11.52 2.03 14.85
CA ARG A 122 11.47 0.57 15.06
C ARG A 122 11.35 0.22 16.55
N ALA A 123 12.16 0.86 17.40
CA ALA A 123 12.11 0.64 18.84
C ALA A 123 10.75 1.05 19.42
N ARG A 124 10.19 2.18 18.97
CA ARG A 124 8.84 2.62 19.34
C ARG A 124 7.78 1.56 19.01
N LEU A 125 7.87 0.95 17.83
CA LEU A 125 6.97 -0.13 17.42
C LEU A 125 7.18 -1.39 18.27
N ALA A 126 8.42 -1.73 18.60
CA ALA A 126 8.73 -2.86 19.47
C ALA A 126 8.11 -2.70 20.87
N PHE A 127 8.06 -1.49 21.42
CA PHE A 127 7.34 -1.21 22.68
C PHE A 127 5.82 -1.44 22.58
N LEU A 128 5.24 -1.30 21.39
CA LEU A 128 3.84 -1.63 21.11
C LEU A 128 3.63 -3.12 20.83
N GLY A 129 4.69 -3.94 20.91
CA GLY A 129 4.66 -5.36 20.55
C GLY A 129 4.57 -5.59 19.04
N ILE A 130 4.89 -4.59 18.21
CA ILE A 130 4.84 -4.67 16.75
C ILE A 130 6.25 -4.86 16.22
N GLU A 131 6.52 -6.03 15.65
CA GLU A 131 7.81 -6.33 15.04
C GLU A 131 7.98 -5.60 13.71
N SER A 132 9.07 -4.83 13.58
CA SER A 132 9.38 -4.09 12.37
C SER A 132 10.86 -4.20 11.99
N LYS A 133 11.13 -4.02 10.70
CA LYS A 133 12.45 -4.09 10.08
C LYS A 133 12.78 -2.78 9.38
N VAL A 134 14.02 -2.33 9.55
CA VAL A 134 14.57 -1.21 8.78
C VAL A 134 15.24 -1.76 7.51
N GLN A 135 14.87 -1.21 6.35
CA GLN A 135 15.48 -1.50 5.05
C GLN A 135 16.12 -0.23 4.50
N THR A 136 17.42 -0.30 4.19
CA THR A 136 18.13 0.77 3.52
C THR A 136 18.00 0.60 2.01
N VAL A 137 17.49 1.62 1.32
CA VAL A 137 17.30 1.64 -0.13
C VAL A 137 17.92 2.92 -0.67
N THR A 138 18.82 2.78 -1.65
CA THR A 138 19.39 3.93 -2.37
C THR A 138 18.65 4.09 -3.69
N ILE A 139 17.97 5.23 -3.87
CA ILE A 139 17.27 5.60 -5.10
C ILE A 139 18.20 6.49 -5.94
N ASP A 140 18.33 6.15 -7.22
CA ASP A 140 19.05 6.93 -8.24
C ASP A 140 20.48 7.32 -7.83
N ASN A 141 21.15 6.46 -7.04
CA ASN A 141 22.49 6.67 -6.48
C ASN A 141 22.70 7.98 -5.69
N THR A 142 21.62 8.69 -5.36
CA THR A 142 21.72 10.04 -4.76
C THR A 142 21.00 10.11 -3.42
N ASP A 143 19.86 9.43 -3.27
CA ASP A 143 19.08 9.48 -2.04
C ASP A 143 19.03 8.12 -1.35
N THR A 144 19.65 8.03 -0.17
CA THR A 144 19.53 6.88 0.73
C THR A 144 18.36 7.07 1.69
N TRP A 145 17.44 6.11 1.69
CA TRP A 145 16.28 6.08 2.55
C TRP A 145 16.29 4.83 3.44
N HIS A 146 15.90 5.01 4.68
CA HIS A 146 15.72 3.95 5.67
C HIS A 146 14.22 3.75 5.90
N ARG A 147 13.66 2.71 5.29
CA ARG A 147 12.23 2.40 5.35
C ARG A 147 11.96 1.47 6.51
N VAL A 148 10.96 1.80 7.33
CA VAL A 148 10.51 0.92 8.41
C VAL A 148 9.28 0.17 7.92
N GLN A 149 9.36 -1.16 7.92
CA GLN A 149 8.30 -2.05 7.46
C GLN A 149 7.99 -3.09 8.52
N VAL A 150 6.71 -3.29 8.78
CA VAL A 150 6.18 -4.36 9.62
C VAL A 150 6.01 -5.59 8.74
N GLY A 151 6.39 -6.75 9.29
CA GLY A 151 6.74 -7.97 8.57
C GLY A 151 5.67 -8.55 7.64
N PRO A 152 6.00 -9.67 6.97
CA PRO A 152 5.05 -10.36 6.11
C PRO A 152 3.90 -10.94 6.94
N VAL A 153 2.71 -10.36 6.79
CA VAL A 153 1.47 -10.81 7.41
C VAL A 153 0.69 -11.63 6.39
N VAL A 154 0.46 -12.90 6.70
CA VAL A 154 -0.35 -13.78 5.85
C VAL A 154 -1.83 -13.56 6.15
N GLY A 155 -2.59 -13.23 5.11
CA GLY A 155 -4.02 -13.01 5.19
C GLY A 155 -4.41 -11.54 5.33
N ARG A 156 -5.41 -11.15 4.55
CA ARG A 156 -5.90 -9.77 4.49
C ARG A 156 -6.41 -9.28 5.84
N SER A 157 -7.21 -10.10 6.53
CA SER A 157 -7.81 -9.76 7.83
C SER A 157 -6.77 -9.42 8.90
N LYS A 158 -5.67 -10.19 9.01
CA LYS A 158 -4.59 -9.90 9.96
C LYS A 158 -3.85 -8.61 9.61
N ALA A 159 -3.64 -8.36 8.33
CA ALA A 159 -2.98 -7.14 7.88
C ALA A 159 -3.84 -5.90 8.17
N ASP A 160 -5.16 -5.96 7.94
CA ASP A 160 -6.09 -4.88 8.26
C ASP A 160 -6.17 -4.65 9.79
N ALA A 161 -6.14 -5.71 10.60
CA ALA A 161 -6.11 -5.60 12.06
C ALA A 161 -4.84 -4.91 12.56
N LEU A 162 -3.68 -5.25 11.99
CA LEU A 162 -2.41 -4.63 12.36
C LEU A 162 -2.34 -3.18 11.89
N GLN A 163 -2.86 -2.88 10.70
CA GLN A 163 -3.00 -1.51 10.20
C GLN A 163 -3.89 -0.68 11.12
N LYS A 164 -5.02 -1.24 11.60
CA LYS A 164 -5.88 -0.57 12.57
C LYS A 164 -5.15 -0.28 13.88
N GLN A 165 -4.43 -1.25 14.43
CA GLN A 165 -3.64 -1.06 15.66
C GLN A 165 -2.59 0.05 15.52
N LEU A 166 -1.91 0.12 14.37
CA LEU A 166 -0.97 1.21 14.08
C LEU A 166 -1.69 2.57 14.08
N ARG A 167 -2.85 2.63 13.42
CA ARG A 167 -3.65 3.85 13.34
C ARG A 167 -4.20 4.31 14.69
N ASP A 168 -4.60 3.37 15.55
CA ASP A 168 -5.05 3.64 16.92
C ASP A 168 -3.91 4.24 17.79
N ASN A 169 -2.65 3.95 17.44
CA ASN A 169 -1.46 4.54 18.04
C ASN A 169 -0.96 5.81 17.30
N ASN A 170 -1.77 6.39 16.41
CA ASN A 170 -1.43 7.54 15.57
C ASN A 170 -0.18 7.31 14.69
N ILE A 171 -0.01 6.08 14.21
CA ILE A 171 1.06 5.72 13.28
C ILE A 171 0.48 5.54 11.89
N ASP A 172 0.93 6.38 10.96
CA ASP A 172 0.59 6.25 9.55
C ASP A 172 1.17 4.97 8.97
N SER A 173 0.40 4.31 8.11
CA SER A 173 0.78 3.02 7.55
C SER A 173 0.23 2.83 6.14
N LEU A 174 1.08 2.25 5.30
CA LEU A 174 0.81 1.89 3.92
C LEU A 174 0.84 0.37 3.79
N LEU A 175 -0.28 -0.23 3.39
CA LEU A 175 -0.39 -1.67 3.17
C LEU A 175 0.08 -2.03 1.75
N LEU A 176 1.06 -2.92 1.64
CA LEU A 176 1.59 -3.44 0.39
C LEU A 176 1.32 -4.94 0.30
N ARG A 177 0.84 -5.41 -0.86
CA ARG A 177 0.73 -6.85 -1.13
C ARG A 177 2.09 -7.38 -1.58
N ALA A 178 2.63 -8.37 -0.87
CA ALA A 178 3.87 -9.03 -1.26
C ALA A 178 3.60 -9.95 -2.46
N LYS A 179 3.88 -9.46 -3.67
CA LYS A 179 3.86 -10.28 -4.89
C LYS A 179 5.01 -11.28 -4.81
N HIS A 180 4.68 -12.54 -4.53
CA HIS A 180 5.62 -13.64 -4.66
C HIS A 180 5.78 -13.88 -6.16
N GLY A 181 7.00 -13.76 -6.67
CA GLY A 181 7.37 -14.01 -8.06
C GLY A 181 7.97 -15.39 -8.23
#